data_AF-A0A7V1HWM8-F1
#
_entry.id   AF-A0A7V1HWM8-F1
#
_cell.length_a   1.000
_cell.length_b   1.000
_cell.length_c   1.000
_cell.angle_alpha   90.00
_cell.angle_beta   90.00
_cell.angle_gamma   90.00
#
_symmetry.space_group_name_H-M   'P 1'
#
loop_
_entity.id
_entity.type
_entity.pdbx_description
1 polymer ?
#
loop_
_entity_poly.entity_id
_entity_poly.type
_entity_poly.pdbx_seq_one_letter_code
_entity_poly.pdbx_strand_id
1 'polypeptide(L)'
;KYLKRQIVVYTAQYNAWKNDALKQLLGSKNKLKINFPVILNCQFYCKTRHRKDLSAFYEGIQDVLVEANVLEDDNSNIIVGHDGSRIHYDKEQPRIEIKILKVK
;
A
#
# COMPACT_ATOMS: atom_id res chain seq x y z
N LYS A 1 -25.74 19.64 -21.19
CA LYS A 1 -24.50 20.01 -20.45
C LYS A 1 -23.81 18.72 -20.03
N TYR A 2 -22.68 18.36 -20.64
CA TYR A 2 -21.92 17.19 -20.21
C TYR A 2 -21.16 17.55 -18.93
N LEU A 3 -21.37 16.78 -17.86
CA LEU A 3 -20.54 16.86 -16.66
C LEU A 3 -19.16 16.28 -17.02
N LYS A 4 -18.15 17.13 -17.19
CA LYS A 4 -16.74 16.69 -17.25
C LYS A 4 -16.37 16.12 -15.88
N ARG A 5 -16.60 14.83 -15.67
CA ARG A 5 -16.00 14.09 -14.56
C ARG A 5 -14.61 13.65 -14.98
N GLN A 6 -13.59 14.11 -14.27
CA GLN A 6 -12.25 13.55 -14.40
C GLN A 6 -12.29 12.12 -13.86
N ILE A 7 -11.76 11.18 -14.63
CA ILE A 7 -11.60 9.78 -14.22
C ILE A 7 -10.11 9.56 -14.03
N VAL A 8 -9.73 9.06 -12.86
CA VAL A 8 -8.36 8.62 -12.60
C VAL A 8 -8.15 7.28 -13.28
N VAL A 9 -7.18 7.21 -14.19
CA VAL A 9 -6.85 5.99 -14.93
C VAL A 9 -5.48 5.52 -14.48
N TYR A 10 -5.44 4.37 -13.81
CA TYR A 10 -4.19 3.73 -13.40
C TYR A 10 -3.47 3.08 -14.58
N THR A 11 -2.15 3.03 -14.51
CA THR A 11 -1.32 2.39 -15.53
C THR A 11 -1.53 0.87 -15.52
N ALA A 12 -1.29 0.21 -16.66
CA ALA A 12 -1.35 -1.24 -16.75
C ALA A 12 -0.40 -1.94 -15.76
N GLN A 13 0.79 -1.35 -15.54
CA GLN A 13 1.77 -1.89 -14.60
C GLN A 13 1.28 -1.82 -13.15
N TYR A 14 0.69 -0.69 -12.74
CA TYR A 14 0.10 -0.56 -11.41
C TYR A 14 -1.04 -1.56 -11.22
N ASN A 15 -1.96 -1.67 -12.18
CA ASN A 15 -3.08 -2.60 -12.09
C ASN A 15 -2.63 -4.05 -11.98
N ALA A 16 -1.60 -4.47 -12.73
CA ALA A 16 -1.03 -5.81 -12.62
C ALA A 16 -0.48 -6.06 -11.21
N TRP A 17 0.33 -5.14 -10.70
CA TRP A 17 0.89 -5.23 -9.35
C TRP A 17 -0.21 -5.27 -8.27
N LYS A 18 -1.19 -4.35 -8.34
CA LYS A 18 -2.32 -4.24 -7.41
C LYS A 18 -3.10 -5.55 -7.37
N ASN A 19 -3.45 -6.11 -8.53
CA ASN A 19 -4.19 -7.37 -8.60
C ASN A 19 -3.43 -8.54 -7.95
N ASP A 20 -2.11 -8.61 -8.15
CA ASP A 20 -1.29 -9.66 -7.53
C ASP A 20 -1.11 -9.46 -6.03
N ALA A 21 -1.06 -8.21 -5.56
CA ALA A 21 -1.04 -7.89 -4.13
C ALA A 21 -2.37 -8.24 -3.46
N LEU A 22 -3.51 -7.89 -4.08
CA LEU A 22 -4.85 -8.22 -3.58
C LEU A 22 -5.05 -9.72 -3.47
N LYS A 23 -4.61 -10.52 -4.46
CA LYS A 23 -4.70 -11.99 -4.37
C LYS A 23 -3.96 -12.54 -3.15
N GLN A 24 -2.77 -12.01 -2.85
CA GLN A 24 -1.98 -12.42 -1.69
C GLN A 24 -2.68 -12.05 -0.37
N LEU A 25 -3.24 -10.84 -0.28
CA LEU A 25 -3.92 -10.37 0.92
C LEU A 25 -5.27 -11.08 1.15
N LEU A 26 -6.07 -11.27 0.10
CA LEU A 26 -7.37 -11.95 0.19
C LEU A 26 -7.23 -13.45 0.50
N GLY A 27 -6.12 -14.07 0.10
CA GLY A 27 -5.76 -15.42 0.50
C GLY A 27 -5.40 -15.55 1.98
N SER A 28 -5.07 -14.45 2.64
CA SER A 28 -4.82 -14.40 4.08
C SER A 28 -6.13 -14.23 4.86
N LYS A 29 -6.29 -14.91 6.01
CA LYS A 29 -7.50 -14.80 6.86
C LYS A 29 -7.64 -13.45 7.59
N ASN A 30 -6.76 -12.48 7.30
CA ASN A 30 -6.59 -11.27 8.09
C ASN A 30 -7.46 -10.10 7.60
N LYS A 31 -8.78 -10.28 7.65
CA LYS A 31 -9.76 -9.18 7.45
C LYS A 31 -9.90 -8.38 8.74
N LEU A 32 -8.81 -7.76 9.17
CA LEU A 32 -8.80 -6.87 10.32
C LEU A 32 -9.22 -5.52 9.77
N LYS A 33 -10.49 -5.15 9.82
CA LYS A 33 -10.96 -3.83 9.36
C LYS A 33 -10.46 -2.76 10.34
N ILE A 34 -9.20 -2.36 10.24
CA ILE A 34 -8.55 -1.44 11.19
C ILE A 34 -9.16 -0.05 11.04
N ASN A 35 -9.75 0.44 12.13
CA ASN A 35 -10.43 1.73 12.22
C ASN A 35 -9.91 2.60 13.38
N PHE A 36 -8.69 2.33 13.83
CA PHE A 36 -8.02 3.05 14.91
C PHE A 36 -6.66 3.56 14.43
N PRO A 37 -6.08 4.57 15.11
CA PRO A 37 -4.77 5.13 14.76
C PRO A 37 -3.64 4.08 14.73
N VAL A 38 -2.92 4.04 13.62
CA VAL A 38 -1.79 3.15 13.35
C VAL A 38 -0.62 3.89 12.70
N ILE A 39 0.58 3.36 12.91
CA ILE A 39 1.78 3.71 12.17
C ILE A 39 2.12 2.55 11.23
N LEU A 40 2.37 2.86 9.95
CA LEU A 40 2.84 1.89 8.98
C LEU A 40 4.37 1.84 8.94
N ASN A 41 4.92 0.63 8.92
CA ASN A 41 6.32 0.40 8.61
C ASN A 41 6.41 -0.54 7.40
N CYS A 42 6.89 0.01 6.29
CA CYS A 42 6.97 -0.69 5.01
C CYS A 42 8.44 -0.90 4.62
N GLN A 43 8.85 -2.15 4.48
CA GLN A 43 10.17 -2.51 3.94
C GLN A 43 10.00 -2.92 2.47
N PHE A 44 10.54 -2.11 1.56
CA PHE A 44 10.36 -2.28 0.12
C PHE A 44 11.61 -2.92 -0.50
N TYR A 45 11.55 -4.20 -0.81
CA TYR A 45 12.63 -4.95 -1.45
C TYR A 45 12.46 -4.91 -2.97
N CYS A 46 13.21 -4.02 -3.62
CA CYS A 46 13.03 -3.70 -5.03
C CYS A 46 13.98 -4.47 -5.95
N LYS A 47 13.44 -4.98 -7.06
CA LYS A 47 14.21 -5.69 -8.10
C LYS A 47 15.20 -4.80 -8.85
N THR A 48 14.91 -3.50 -8.97
CA THR A 48 15.70 -2.55 -9.76
C THR A 48 16.21 -1.39 -8.90
N ARG A 49 17.29 -0.74 -9.37
CA ARG A 49 17.90 0.44 -8.70
C ARG A 49 17.41 1.79 -9.22
N HIS A 50 16.32 1.82 -9.98
CA HIS A 50 15.76 3.09 -10.46
C HIS A 50 15.43 4.01 -9.29
N ARG A 51 15.54 5.33 -9.54
CA ARG A 51 15.00 6.36 -8.65
C ARG A 51 13.50 6.12 -8.54
N LYS A 52 13.02 6.08 -7.30
CA LYS A 52 11.62 5.83 -6.96
C LYS A 52 11.13 7.00 -6.14
N ASP A 53 9.85 7.29 -6.29
CA ASP A 53 9.15 8.18 -5.38
C ASP A 53 8.62 7.36 -4.20
N LEU A 54 8.94 7.79 -2.98
CA LEU A 54 8.54 7.08 -1.78
C LEU A 54 7.06 7.31 -1.46
N SER A 55 6.51 8.48 -1.79
CA SER A 55 5.07 8.76 -1.60
C SER A 55 4.21 7.84 -2.46
N ALA A 56 4.54 7.66 -3.73
CA ALA A 56 3.82 6.75 -4.64
C ALA A 56 3.81 5.29 -4.13
N PHE A 57 4.85 4.90 -3.40
CA PHE A 57 4.94 3.58 -2.78
C PHE A 57 3.99 3.44 -1.59
N TYR A 58 3.84 4.51 -0.78
CA TYR A 58 2.86 4.52 0.30
C TYR A 58 1.44 4.55 -0.22
N GLU A 59 1.13 5.43 -1.17
CA GLU A 59 -0.19 5.54 -1.79
C GLU A 59 -0.64 4.19 -2.35
N GLY A 60 0.21 3.54 -3.15
CA GLY A 60 -0.13 2.25 -3.74
C GLY A 60 -0.37 1.14 -2.71
N ILE A 61 0.38 1.09 -1.60
CA ILE A 61 0.13 0.11 -0.54
C ILE A 61 -1.17 0.42 0.19
N GLN A 62 -1.42 1.69 0.49
CA GLN A 62 -2.60 2.14 1.22
C GLN A 62 -3.88 1.79 0.46
N ASP A 63 -3.92 2.08 -0.85
CA ASP A 63 -5.01 1.70 -1.75
C ASP A 63 -5.33 0.19 -1.63
N VAL A 64 -4.29 -0.64 -1.72
CA VAL A 64 -4.41 -2.09 -1.69
C VAL A 64 -4.88 -2.59 -0.32
N LEU A 65 -4.40 -2.00 0.78
CA LEU A 65 -4.81 -2.37 2.13
C LEU A 65 -6.28 -2.01 2.40
N VAL A 66 -6.75 -0.86 1.91
CA VAL A 66 -8.16 -0.46 2.01
C VAL A 66 -9.04 -1.38 1.18
N GLU A 67 -8.68 -1.63 -0.08
CA GLU A 67 -9.46 -2.52 -0.97
C GLU A 67 -9.48 -3.97 -0.49
N ALA A 68 -8.40 -4.44 0.15
CA ALA A 68 -8.34 -5.75 0.80
C ALA A 68 -9.13 -5.81 2.14
N ASN A 69 -9.74 -4.71 2.60
CA ASN A 69 -10.41 -4.57 3.90
C ASN A 69 -9.48 -4.82 5.11
N VAL A 70 -8.20 -4.49 4.98
CA VAL A 70 -7.21 -4.49 6.10
C VAL A 70 -7.19 -3.13 6.80
N LEU A 71 -7.46 -2.05 6.09
CA LEU A 71 -7.71 -0.74 6.67
C LEU A 71 -9.14 -0.36 6.32
N GLU A 72 -9.83 0.33 7.24
CA GLU A 72 -11.15 0.91 6.91
C GLU A 72 -11.02 2.06 5.92
N ASP A 73 -9.96 2.86 6.06
CA ASP A 73 -9.63 4.00 5.21
C ASP A 73 -8.13 4.32 5.39
N ASP A 74 -7.53 5.09 4.48
CA ASP A 74 -6.11 5.48 4.51
C ASP A 74 -5.88 6.92 5.01
N ASN A 75 -6.94 7.57 5.47
CA ASN A 75 -6.88 8.93 5.99
C ASN A 75 -5.97 9.10 7.23
N SER A 76 -5.61 10.35 7.53
CA SER A 76 -4.71 10.72 8.62
C SER A 76 -5.21 10.41 10.03
N ASN A 77 -6.49 10.08 10.23
CA ASN A 77 -7.00 9.64 11.54
C ASN A 77 -6.69 8.16 11.78
N ILE A 78 -6.60 7.36 10.72
CA ILE A 78 -6.25 5.94 10.79
C ILE A 78 -4.74 5.79 10.60
N ILE A 79 -4.16 6.31 9.52
CA ILE A 79 -2.71 6.26 9.29
C ILE A 79 -2.09 7.56 9.79
N VAL A 80 -1.70 7.57 11.07
CA VAL A 80 -1.14 8.78 11.70
C VAL A 80 0.34 8.99 11.38
N GLY A 81 0.99 8.02 10.73
CA GLY A 81 2.34 8.20 10.23
C GLY A 81 2.96 6.94 9.62
N HIS A 82 4.16 7.12 9.05
CA HIS A 82 5.01 6.05 8.56
C HIS A 82 6.37 6.17 9.24
N ASP A 83 6.76 5.15 10.00
CA ASP A 83 8.03 5.18 10.74
C ASP A 83 8.85 3.90 10.50
N GLY A 84 10.15 4.08 10.31
CA GLY A 84 11.12 3.00 10.08
C GLY A 84 11.06 2.33 8.70
N SER A 85 10.21 2.79 7.78
CA SER A 85 10.15 2.29 6.39
C SER A 85 11.47 2.54 5.64
N ARG A 86 11.86 1.61 4.77
CA ARG A 86 13.10 1.72 3.97
C ARG A 86 12.93 1.06 2.60
N ILE A 87 13.72 1.54 1.64
CA ILE A 87 13.85 0.92 0.32
C ILE A 87 15.17 0.15 0.27
N HIS A 88 15.05 -1.14 -0.05
CA HIS A 88 16.16 -2.07 -0.22
C HIS A 88 16.26 -2.51 -1.67
N TYR A 89 17.45 -2.91 -2.09
CA TYR A 89 17.65 -3.59 -3.36
C TYR A 89 17.71 -5.10 -3.12
N ASP A 90 16.78 -5.83 -3.73
CA ASP A 90 16.72 -7.29 -3.71
C ASP A 90 16.18 -7.77 -5.05
N LYS A 91 17.08 -8.29 -5.89
CA LYS A 91 16.72 -8.77 -7.23
C LYS A 91 16.19 -10.21 -7.20
N GLU A 92 16.58 -10.97 -6.19
CA GLU A 92 16.29 -12.41 -6.09
C GLU A 92 14.91 -12.62 -5.48
N GLN A 93 14.55 -11.84 -4.47
CA GLN A 93 13.27 -11.95 -3.77
C GLN A 93 12.60 -10.58 -3.56
N PRO A 94 12.14 -9.91 -4.64
CA PRO A 94 11.45 -8.64 -4.52
C PRO A 94 10.10 -8.83 -3.82
N ARG A 95 9.86 -8.02 -2.78
CA ARG A 95 8.67 -8.12 -1.93
C ARG A 95 8.46 -6.83 -1.14
N ILE A 96 7.32 -6.76 -0.47
CA ILE A 96 7.01 -5.69 0.47
C ILE A 96 6.63 -6.37 1.78
N GLU A 97 7.31 -5.99 2.85
CA GLU A 97 6.95 -6.42 4.20
C GLU A 97 6.28 -5.24 4.90
N ILE A 98 5.06 -5.46 5.38
CA ILE A 98 4.23 -4.41 5.99
C ILE A 98 4.00 -4.78 7.45
N LYS A 99 4.35 -3.87 8.36
CA LYS A 99 3.98 -3.94 9.78
C LYS A 99 3.02 -2.79 10.09
N ILE A 100 1.90 -3.12 10.72
CA ILE A 100 0.90 -2.16 11.17
C ILE A 100 0.96 -2.10 12.69
N LEU A 101 1.33 -0.94 13.23
CA LEU A 101 1.55 -0.73 14.65
C LEU A 101 0.42 0.11 15.22
N LYS A 102 -0.34 -0.42 16.19
CA LYS A 102 -1.35 0.36 16.90
C LYS A 102 -0.69 1.45 17.75
N VAL A 103 -1.17 2.68 17.62
CA VAL A 103 -0.77 3.78 18.51
C VAL A 103 -1.56 3.66 19.82
N LYS A 104 -0.87 3.79 20.94
CA LYS A 104 -1.46 3.76 22.28
C LYS A 104 -1.97 5.12 22.71
#